data_AF-A0A7S2PP90-F1
#
_entry.id   AF-A0A7S2PP90-F1
#
_cell.length_a   1.000
_cell.length_b   1.000
_cell.length_c   1.000
_cell.angle_alpha   90.00
_cell.angle_beta   90.00
_cell.angle_gamma   90.00
#
_symmetry.space_group_name_H-M   'P 1'
#
loop_
_entity.id
_entity.type
_entity.pdbx_description
1 polymer ?
#
loop_
_entity_poly.entity_id
_entity_poly.type
_entity_poly.pdbx_seq_one_letter_code
_entity_poly.pdbx_strand_id
1 'polypeptide(L)'
;RGEALLTKVKKKKVTDSRSTEDGKLSLLSNQPPLLCGQVTTSSTEVVTKKSTPPVVKQKKKTHKPKKWVPHNPYPDEFLMTVPGVLRKNDDLRVTPFQILVFQNMLFCEVTDKDKAKKKTSFPVGFRGMCCRFCSPHKDRKRFFSGNFDAFISNFSHYGKHLINCEYTPENLRTEISKSKESHSEIVYKVDKSVKKKFWQTIWRRIHGPNPLFSD
;
A
#
# COMPACT_ATOMS: atom_id res chain seq x y z
N ARG A 1 -0.46 62.96 19.30
CA ARG A 1 0.44 63.48 18.24
C ARG A 1 1.56 62.47 18.07
N GLY A 2 1.80 61.98 16.86
CA GLY A 2 2.72 60.87 16.54
C GLY A 2 1.96 59.78 15.78
N GLU A 3 1.50 60.07 14.56
CA GLU A 3 2.19 59.87 13.27
C GLU A 3 2.19 58.41 12.80
N ALA A 4 1.46 58.23 11.69
CA ALA A 4 1.19 56.99 10.99
C ALA A 4 2.32 56.67 10.01
N LEU A 5 2.67 55.38 9.87
CA LEU A 5 3.51 54.89 8.79
C LEU A 5 2.70 53.86 7.97
N LEU A 6 1.99 54.40 6.98
CA LEU A 6 1.55 53.65 5.80
C LEU A 6 2.78 53.33 4.94
N THR A 7 3.03 52.06 4.65
CA THR A 7 3.81 51.67 3.47
C THR A 7 2.94 50.92 2.48
N LYS A 8 3.00 51.45 1.25
CA LYS A 8 2.20 51.11 0.08
C LYS A 8 3.05 50.24 -0.86
N VAL A 9 2.36 49.30 -1.52
CA VAL A 9 2.51 48.94 -2.95
C VAL A 9 3.71 48.05 -3.37
N LYS A 10 3.38 46.88 -3.92
CA LYS A 10 3.64 46.56 -5.35
C LYS A 10 2.83 45.34 -5.80
N LYS A 11 1.72 45.61 -6.51
CA LYS A 11 1.06 44.64 -7.40
C LYS A 11 1.95 44.51 -8.64
N LYS A 12 2.43 43.29 -8.94
CA LYS A 12 2.95 42.94 -10.27
C LYS A 12 1.79 42.38 -11.10
N LYS A 13 1.57 43.03 -12.24
CA LYS A 13 0.64 42.71 -13.32
C LYS A 13 1.48 42.19 -14.50
N VAL A 14 0.82 41.49 -15.44
CA VAL A 14 1.25 41.24 -16.84
C VAL A 14 2.14 39.99 -16.99
N THR A 15 1.95 39.04 -17.92
CA THR A 15 1.26 39.02 -19.23
C THR A 15 0.70 37.63 -19.54
N ASP A 16 -0.37 37.64 -20.32
CA ASP A 16 -0.94 36.54 -21.10
C ASP A 16 -0.22 36.49 -22.48
N SER A 17 0.10 35.30 -22.98
CA SER A 17 0.52 35.11 -24.38
C SER A 17 -0.02 33.80 -24.92
N ARG A 18 -1.09 33.98 -25.70
CA ARG A 18 -1.75 33.04 -26.59
C ARG A 18 -1.05 33.11 -27.94
N SER A 19 -0.59 31.97 -28.46
CA SER A 19 -0.22 31.82 -29.87
C SER A 19 -0.81 30.51 -30.39
N THR A 20 -1.88 30.69 -31.16
CA THR A 20 -2.30 29.84 -32.28
C THR A 20 -1.16 29.74 -33.29
N GLU A 21 -0.91 28.56 -33.88
CA GLU A 21 -0.63 28.41 -35.32
C GLU A 21 -1.07 27.01 -35.79
N ASP A 22 -1.74 27.02 -36.94
CA ASP A 22 -2.39 25.92 -37.63
C ASP A 22 -1.44 25.17 -38.58
N GLY A 23 -1.77 23.91 -38.83
CA GLY A 23 -1.64 23.27 -40.16
C GLY A 23 -0.30 22.59 -40.49
N LYS A 24 -0.34 21.30 -40.85
CA LYS A 24 -0.54 20.84 -42.24
C LYS A 24 -0.42 19.30 -42.35
N LEU A 25 -1.26 18.77 -43.23
CA LEU A 25 -1.37 17.37 -43.69
C LEU A 25 -0.06 16.77 -44.24
N SER A 26 0.11 15.46 -44.02
CA SER A 26 0.46 14.44 -45.05
C SER A 26 0.40 13.05 -44.38
N LEU A 27 -0.57 12.19 -44.68
CA LEU A 27 -0.62 11.21 -45.78
C LEU A 27 0.51 10.16 -45.77
N LEU A 28 0.07 8.90 -45.90
CA LEU A 28 0.79 7.68 -46.30
C LEU A 28 1.59 6.94 -45.21
N SER A 29 1.15 5.74 -44.84
CA SER A 29 1.54 4.51 -45.55
C SER A 29 1.29 3.28 -44.69
N ASN A 30 0.59 2.30 -45.27
CA ASN A 30 0.42 0.95 -44.76
C ASN A 30 1.77 0.21 -44.74
N GLN A 31 2.14 -0.43 -43.63
CA GLN A 31 2.93 -1.66 -43.66
C GLN A 31 2.51 -2.63 -42.53
N PRO A 32 2.40 -3.94 -42.81
CA PRO A 32 2.05 -4.97 -41.84
C PRO A 32 3.26 -5.43 -40.99
N PRO A 33 3.03 -6.01 -39.80
CA PRO A 33 4.10 -6.60 -39.00
C PRO A 33 4.59 -7.93 -39.60
N LEU A 34 5.91 -8.02 -39.76
CA LEU A 34 6.65 -9.22 -40.14
C LEU A 34 6.52 -10.32 -39.08
N LEU A 35 6.19 -11.52 -39.54
CA LEU A 35 6.20 -12.78 -38.78
C LEU A 35 7.62 -13.09 -38.29
N CYS A 36 7.78 -13.22 -36.97
CA CYS A 36 9.00 -13.75 -36.36
C CYS A 36 9.05 -15.27 -36.54
N GLY A 37 10.22 -15.75 -36.93
CA GLY A 37 10.45 -17.08 -37.46
C GLY A 37 10.37 -18.22 -36.44
N GLN A 38 9.94 -19.36 -36.96
CA GLN A 38 10.09 -20.66 -36.33
C GLN A 38 11.56 -21.09 -36.42
N VAL A 39 12.14 -21.40 -35.27
CA VAL A 39 13.40 -22.15 -35.17
C VAL A 39 13.02 -23.52 -34.63
N THR A 40 12.98 -24.52 -35.50
CA THR A 40 12.94 -25.94 -35.11
C THR A 40 14.33 -26.52 -35.33
N THR A 41 15.10 -26.66 -34.26
CA THR A 41 16.30 -27.52 -34.26
C THR A 41 15.98 -28.78 -33.48
N SER A 42 15.89 -29.86 -34.24
CA SER A 42 16.03 -31.25 -33.83
C SER A 42 17.35 -31.46 -33.07
N SER A 43 17.33 -32.23 -31.99
CA SER A 43 18.47 -33.07 -31.56
C SER A 43 18.12 -34.00 -30.40
N THR A 44 18.12 -35.29 -30.77
CA THR A 44 18.74 -36.43 -30.08
C THR A 44 18.40 -36.73 -28.61
N GLU A 45 17.65 -37.83 -28.48
CA GLU A 45 17.45 -38.64 -27.29
C GLU A 45 18.78 -39.22 -26.78
N VAL A 46 19.05 -39.08 -25.48
CA VAL A 46 20.01 -39.89 -24.74
C VAL A 46 19.28 -40.50 -23.54
N VAL A 47 18.86 -41.75 -23.70
CA VAL A 47 18.30 -42.59 -22.63
C VAL A 47 19.42 -42.97 -21.67
N THR A 48 19.45 -42.33 -20.51
CA THR A 48 20.23 -42.79 -19.35
C THR A 48 19.27 -43.28 -18.27
N LYS A 49 19.26 -44.60 -18.06
CA LYS A 49 18.50 -45.28 -17.00
C LYS A 49 19.07 -44.88 -15.63
N LYS A 50 18.39 -43.98 -14.92
CA LYS A 50 18.67 -43.65 -13.52
C LYS A 50 17.84 -44.57 -12.62
N SER A 51 18.53 -45.42 -11.85
CA SER A 51 17.97 -46.28 -10.82
C SER A 51 17.37 -45.43 -9.69
N THR A 52 16.08 -45.64 -9.43
CA THR A 52 15.35 -45.03 -8.31
C THR A 52 15.73 -45.67 -6.98
N PRO A 53 16.10 -44.90 -5.94
CA PRO A 53 16.26 -45.42 -4.58
C PRO A 53 14.90 -45.78 -3.94
N PRO A 54 14.87 -46.70 -2.97
CA PRO A 54 13.65 -47.17 -2.34
C PRO A 54 12.94 -46.05 -1.58
N VAL A 55 11.67 -45.85 -1.91
CA VAL A 55 10.76 -44.91 -1.24
C VAL A 55 10.48 -45.39 0.19
N VAL A 56 11.15 -44.78 1.17
CA VAL A 56 10.83 -44.94 2.59
C VAL A 56 9.47 -44.26 2.84
N LYS A 57 8.43 -45.08 3.04
CA LYS A 57 7.08 -44.62 3.40
C LYS A 57 7.09 -43.99 4.79
N GLN A 58 7.32 -42.68 4.86
CA GLN A 58 7.11 -41.91 6.08
C GLN A 58 5.60 -41.84 6.36
N LYS A 59 5.17 -42.47 7.47
CA LYS A 59 3.81 -42.35 8.01
C LYS A 59 3.51 -40.87 8.30
N LYS A 60 2.76 -40.21 7.42
CA LYS A 60 2.20 -38.87 7.65
C LYS A 60 1.26 -38.95 8.86
N LYS A 61 1.71 -38.42 10.00
CA LYS A 61 0.84 -38.17 11.16
C LYS A 61 -0.21 -37.14 10.72
N THR A 62 -1.44 -37.58 10.56
CA THR A 62 -2.60 -36.74 10.27
C THR A 62 -2.96 -35.96 11.53
N HIS A 63 -2.33 -34.81 11.73
CA HIS A 63 -2.82 -33.85 12.72
C HIS A 63 -4.16 -33.32 12.22
N LYS A 64 -5.26 -33.75 12.85
CA LYS A 64 -6.57 -33.12 12.65
C LYS A 64 -6.42 -31.62 12.94
N PRO A 65 -6.78 -30.72 11.99
CA PRO A 65 -6.71 -29.30 12.25
C PRO A 65 -7.61 -28.99 13.45
N LYS A 66 -7.03 -28.38 14.49
CA LYS A 66 -7.82 -27.91 15.64
C LYS A 66 -8.89 -26.98 15.08
N LYS A 67 -10.17 -27.32 15.32
CA LYS A 67 -11.32 -26.51 14.93
C LYS A 67 -11.17 -25.15 15.62
N TRP A 68 -10.69 -24.16 14.86
CA TRP A 68 -10.52 -22.80 15.35
C TRP A 68 -11.92 -22.22 15.56
N VAL A 69 -12.27 -21.96 16.82
CA VAL A 69 -13.45 -21.19 17.16
C VAL A 69 -13.00 -19.73 17.11
N PRO A 70 -13.64 -18.85 16.31
CA PRO A 70 -13.36 -17.43 16.33
C PRO A 70 -13.81 -16.87 17.67
N HIS A 71 -12.96 -16.93 18.69
CA HIS A 71 -13.08 -15.97 19.77
C HIS A 71 -12.65 -14.64 19.16
N ASN A 72 -13.61 -13.78 18.81
CA ASN A 72 -13.32 -12.37 18.62
C ASN A 72 -12.81 -11.87 19.98
N PRO A 73 -11.49 -11.70 20.17
CA PRO A 73 -10.94 -11.37 21.49
C PRO A 73 -11.19 -9.91 21.86
N TYR A 74 -11.86 -9.15 20.99
CA TYR A 74 -12.09 -7.72 21.14
C TYR A 74 -13.61 -7.47 21.09
N PRO A 75 -14.24 -7.10 22.22
CA PRO A 75 -15.59 -6.55 22.17
C PRO A 75 -15.58 -5.32 21.24
N ASP A 76 -16.63 -5.12 20.46
CA ASP A 76 -16.74 -4.03 19.46
C ASP A 76 -16.38 -2.64 20.04
N GLU A 77 -16.55 -2.44 21.34
CA GLU A 77 -16.13 -1.25 22.07
C GLU A 77 -14.62 -0.94 21.97
N PHE A 78 -13.75 -1.95 22.05
CA PHE A 78 -12.29 -1.78 21.97
C PHE A 78 -11.83 -1.48 20.54
N LEU A 79 -12.61 -1.88 19.54
CA LEU A 79 -12.41 -1.51 18.14
C LEU A 79 -12.76 -0.03 17.87
N MET A 80 -13.51 0.63 18.75
CA MET A 80 -13.81 2.07 18.64
C MET A 80 -12.88 2.98 19.47
N THR A 81 -12.23 2.46 20.53
CA THR A 81 -11.43 3.30 21.45
C THR A 81 -9.99 3.56 21.00
N VAL A 82 -9.32 2.61 20.33
CA VAL A 82 -7.96 2.86 19.79
C VAL A 82 -8.09 3.64 18.49
N PRO A 83 -7.57 4.88 18.38
CA PRO A 83 -7.65 5.63 17.14
C PRO A 83 -6.89 4.87 16.07
N GLY A 84 -7.57 4.49 14.99
CA GLY A 84 -6.90 4.03 13.78
C GLY A 84 -6.00 5.11 13.21
N VAL A 85 -5.35 4.84 12.07
CA VAL A 85 -4.51 5.86 11.44
C VAL A 85 -5.31 7.09 11.00
N LEU A 86 -6.61 6.95 10.71
CA LEU A 86 -7.51 8.04 10.35
C LEU A 86 -8.05 8.81 11.57
N ARG A 87 -8.32 10.12 11.37
CA ARG A 87 -8.97 11.01 12.34
C ARG A 87 -10.31 11.48 11.79
N LYS A 88 -11.22 11.91 12.69
CA LYS A 88 -12.56 12.42 12.33
C LYS A 88 -12.54 13.60 11.33
N ASN A 89 -11.52 14.44 11.39
CA ASN A 89 -11.39 15.64 10.55
C ASN A 89 -10.58 15.42 9.27
N ASP A 90 -10.24 14.17 8.93
CA ASP A 90 -9.53 13.89 7.69
C ASP A 90 -10.44 14.11 6.48
N ASP A 91 -9.86 14.61 5.38
CA ASP A 91 -10.56 14.71 4.11
C ASP A 91 -10.70 13.31 3.51
N LEU A 92 -11.87 12.70 3.70
CA LEU A 92 -12.17 11.34 3.26
C LEU A 92 -12.63 11.26 1.79
N ARG A 93 -12.40 12.29 0.97
CA ARG A 93 -12.66 12.27 -0.48
C ARG A 93 -11.59 11.47 -1.23
N VAL A 94 -11.41 10.22 -0.80
CA VAL A 94 -10.53 9.21 -1.37
C VAL A 94 -11.34 7.92 -1.55
N THR A 95 -10.73 6.85 -2.05
CA THR A 95 -11.49 5.62 -2.30
C THR A 95 -11.93 4.95 -1.00
N PRO A 96 -13.10 4.27 -0.97
CA PRO A 96 -13.54 3.50 0.21
C PRO A 96 -12.50 2.47 0.67
N PHE A 97 -11.79 1.84 -0.28
CA PHE A 97 -10.69 0.92 0.02
C PHE A 97 -9.56 1.59 0.83
N GLN A 98 -9.16 2.82 0.47
CA GLN A 98 -8.18 3.58 1.25
C GLN A 98 -8.65 3.88 2.66
N ILE A 99 -9.92 4.27 2.82
CA ILE A 99 -10.52 4.57 4.12
C ILE A 99 -10.51 3.33 5.00
N LEU A 100 -11.06 2.21 4.51
CA LEU A 100 -11.18 0.96 5.25
C LEU A 100 -9.81 0.41 5.66
N VAL A 101 -8.81 0.48 4.77
CA VAL A 101 -7.45 0.04 5.10
C VAL A 101 -6.88 0.91 6.22
N PHE A 102 -6.90 2.24 6.12
CA PHE A 102 -6.29 3.09 7.15
C PHE A 102 -7.06 3.11 8.47
N GLN A 103 -8.37 2.90 8.46
CA GLN A 103 -9.20 2.76 9.66
C GLN A 103 -8.82 1.51 10.47
N ASN A 104 -8.40 0.44 9.79
CA ASN A 104 -8.08 -0.86 10.39
C ASN A 104 -6.58 -1.10 10.61
N MET A 105 -5.78 -0.05 10.47
CA MET A 105 -4.35 -0.07 10.78
C MET A 105 -4.09 0.81 12.01
N LEU A 106 -3.05 0.45 12.77
CA LEU A 106 -2.57 1.17 13.95
C LEU A 106 -1.16 1.68 13.70
N PHE A 107 -0.75 2.71 14.44
CA PHE A 107 0.66 3.09 14.53
C PHE A 107 1.44 2.03 15.31
N CYS A 108 2.66 1.78 14.87
CA CYS A 108 3.61 0.97 15.63
C CYS A 108 5.03 1.45 15.42
N GLU A 109 5.92 1.03 16.29
CA GLU A 109 7.35 1.32 16.20
C GLU A 109 8.15 0.03 16.03
N VAL A 110 9.29 0.13 15.35
CA VAL A 110 10.27 -0.95 15.28
C VAL A 110 10.70 -1.31 16.70
N THR A 111 10.62 -2.59 17.03
CA THR A 111 11.06 -3.13 18.32
C THR A 111 12.34 -3.94 18.16
N ASP A 112 13.05 -4.22 19.25
CA ASP A 112 14.22 -5.11 19.24
C ASP A 112 13.90 -6.49 18.66
N LYS A 113 12.67 -6.97 18.85
CA LYS A 113 12.18 -8.23 18.27
C LYS A 113 12.14 -8.19 16.74
N ASP A 114 11.84 -7.03 16.16
CA ASP A 114 11.81 -6.86 14.71
C ASP A 114 13.25 -6.83 14.14
N LYS A 115 14.19 -6.23 14.88
CA LYS A 115 15.62 -6.24 14.57
C LYS A 115 16.24 -7.63 14.69
N ALA A 116 15.98 -8.35 15.79
CA ALA A 116 16.50 -9.69 16.02
C ALA A 116 16.07 -10.68 14.93
N LYS A 117 14.84 -10.53 14.41
CA LYS A 117 14.32 -11.34 13.31
C LYS A 117 14.75 -10.84 11.91
N LYS A 118 15.62 -9.83 11.82
CA LYS A 118 16.04 -9.14 10.58
C LYS A 118 14.86 -8.74 9.69
N LYS A 119 13.72 -8.39 10.30
CA LYS A 119 12.48 -8.06 9.57
C LYS A 119 12.53 -6.68 8.92
N THR A 120 13.47 -5.83 9.35
CA THR A 120 13.61 -4.46 8.88
C THR A 120 15.01 -3.90 9.10
N SER A 121 15.45 -3.04 8.20
CA SER A 121 16.69 -2.25 8.32
C SER A 121 16.52 -0.99 9.18
N PHE A 122 15.30 -0.50 9.40
CA PHE A 122 15.03 0.72 10.16
C PHE A 122 15.42 0.60 11.65
N PRO A 123 15.89 1.68 12.31
CA PRO A 123 16.31 1.65 13.72
C PRO A 123 15.13 1.37 14.66
N VAL A 124 15.43 0.88 15.87
CA VAL A 124 14.42 0.72 16.95
C VAL A 124 13.79 2.07 17.25
N GLY A 125 12.47 2.10 17.46
CA GLY A 125 11.69 3.34 17.60
C GLY A 125 11.24 3.96 16.28
N PHE A 126 11.72 3.48 15.12
CA PHE A 126 11.24 3.98 13.82
C PHE A 126 9.75 3.69 13.66
N ARG A 127 8.96 4.73 13.32
CA ARG A 127 7.51 4.63 13.22
C ARG A 127 7.06 3.98 11.91
N GLY A 128 5.95 3.26 11.99
CA GLY A 128 5.30 2.62 10.88
C GLY A 128 3.86 2.25 11.24
N MET A 129 3.34 1.24 10.57
CA MET A 129 1.97 0.77 10.77
C MET A 129 1.90 -0.74 10.98
N CYS A 130 0.93 -1.18 11.77
CA CYS A 130 0.58 -2.59 11.93
C CYS A 130 -0.92 -2.80 11.76
N CYS A 131 -1.30 -4.05 11.48
CA CYS A 131 -2.71 -4.43 11.44
C CYS A 131 -3.30 -4.44 12.85
N ARG A 132 -4.47 -3.82 13.02
CA ARG A 132 -5.18 -3.73 14.30
C ARG A 132 -5.45 -5.10 14.92
N PHE A 133 -5.80 -6.08 14.09
CA PHE A 133 -6.26 -7.39 14.54
C PHE A 133 -5.12 -8.34 14.89
N CYS A 134 -4.03 -8.36 14.11
CA CYS A 134 -2.90 -9.24 14.39
C CYS A 134 -1.83 -8.63 15.30
N SER A 135 -1.80 -7.31 15.50
CA SER A 135 -0.83 -6.61 16.36
C SER A 135 -0.65 -7.23 17.76
N PRO A 136 -1.73 -7.67 18.44
CA PRO A 136 -1.64 -8.29 19.77
C PRO A 136 -0.98 -9.68 19.77
N HIS A 137 -0.89 -10.32 18.61
CA HIS A 137 -0.40 -11.68 18.45
C HIS A 137 1.12 -11.72 18.16
N LYS A 138 1.75 -12.88 18.38
CA LYS A 138 3.20 -13.07 18.20
C LYS A 138 3.67 -12.84 16.76
N ASP A 139 2.82 -13.16 15.78
CA ASP A 139 3.11 -13.07 14.35
C ASP A 139 2.43 -11.86 13.67
N ARG A 140 2.46 -10.72 14.37
CA ARG A 140 1.98 -9.46 13.82
C ARG A 140 2.75 -9.03 12.58
N LYS A 141 2.01 -8.60 11.55
CA LYS A 141 2.58 -7.93 10.38
C LYS A 141 2.74 -6.44 10.67
N ARG A 142 3.94 -5.94 10.42
CA ARG A 142 4.32 -4.53 10.55
C ARG A 142 4.87 -4.04 9.23
N PHE A 143 4.63 -2.78 8.93
CA PHE A 143 4.99 -2.12 7.70
C PHE A 143 5.74 -0.84 8.03
N PHE A 144 6.96 -0.75 7.52
CA PHE A 144 7.83 0.40 7.72
C PHE A 144 8.26 0.89 6.34
N SER A 145 8.05 2.17 6.07
CA SER A 145 8.44 2.80 4.81
C SER A 145 9.39 3.94 5.12
N GLY A 146 10.50 4.03 4.37
CA GLY A 146 11.55 5.02 4.62
C GLY A 146 11.25 6.39 4.04
N ASN A 147 10.42 6.45 3.00
CA ASN A 147 10.03 7.68 2.32
C ASN A 147 8.57 7.61 1.85
N PHE A 148 8.06 8.75 1.40
CA PHE A 148 6.67 8.94 1.01
C PHE A 148 6.26 8.06 -0.19
N ASP A 149 7.13 7.93 -1.19
CA ASP A 149 6.83 7.16 -2.40
C ASP A 149 6.77 5.66 -2.12
N ALA A 150 7.70 5.15 -1.29
CA ALA A 150 7.67 3.77 -0.80
C ALA A 150 6.39 3.51 0.02
N PHE A 151 5.96 4.47 0.83
CA PHE A 151 4.72 4.35 1.60
C PHE A 151 3.48 4.20 0.72
N ILE A 152 3.36 5.01 -0.34
CA ILE A 152 2.27 4.91 -1.30
C ILE A 152 2.34 3.58 -2.08
N SER A 153 3.51 3.24 -2.60
CA SER A 153 3.73 2.01 -3.38
C SER A 153 3.34 0.75 -2.59
N ASN A 154 3.71 0.72 -1.31
CA ASN A 154 3.43 -0.40 -0.42
C ASN A 154 1.95 -0.50 0.04
N PHE A 155 1.09 0.48 -0.28
CA PHE A 155 -0.29 0.50 0.19
C PHE A 155 -1.07 -0.76 -0.17
N SER A 156 -0.87 -1.29 -1.39
CA SER A 156 -1.54 -2.50 -1.85
C SER A 156 -1.27 -3.71 -0.95
N HIS A 157 -0.10 -3.76 -0.31
CA HIS A 157 0.28 -4.80 0.65
C HIS A 157 -0.46 -4.69 1.97
N TYR A 158 -0.85 -3.48 2.40
CA TYR A 158 -1.63 -3.28 3.62
C TYR A 158 -3.02 -3.90 3.47
N GLY A 159 -3.72 -3.56 2.38
CA GLY A 159 -5.03 -4.13 2.09
C GLY A 159 -4.98 -5.65 1.84
N LYS A 160 -3.98 -6.14 1.10
CA LYS A 160 -3.77 -7.59 0.91
C LYS A 160 -3.58 -8.32 2.24
N HIS A 161 -2.84 -7.74 3.17
CA HIS A 161 -2.67 -8.33 4.49
C HIS A 161 -3.99 -8.37 5.26
N LEU A 162 -4.77 -7.28 5.29
CA LEU A 162 -6.05 -7.26 6.00
C LEU A 162 -7.03 -8.32 5.48
N ILE A 163 -7.10 -8.50 4.16
CA ILE A 163 -7.92 -9.54 3.50
C ILE A 163 -7.47 -10.95 3.88
N ASN A 164 -6.16 -11.19 3.98
CA ASN A 164 -5.60 -12.52 4.24
C ASN A 164 -5.30 -12.79 5.72
N CYS A 165 -5.53 -11.82 6.61
CA CYS A 165 -5.18 -11.93 8.01
C CYS A 165 -6.25 -12.76 8.73
N GLU A 166 -5.82 -13.85 9.36
CA GLU A 166 -6.69 -14.77 10.12
C GLU A 166 -7.42 -14.10 11.29
N TYR A 167 -6.88 -13.00 11.80
CA TYR A 167 -7.46 -12.24 12.92
C TYR A 167 -8.47 -11.17 12.46
N THR A 168 -8.49 -10.80 11.16
CA THR A 168 -9.45 -9.82 10.67
C THR A 168 -10.85 -10.43 10.63
N PRO A 169 -11.88 -9.75 11.16
CA PRO A 169 -13.28 -10.19 11.07
C PRO A 169 -13.70 -10.50 9.62
N GLU A 170 -14.43 -11.59 9.40
CA GLU A 170 -14.80 -12.07 8.05
C GLU A 170 -15.65 -11.05 7.27
N ASN A 171 -16.60 -10.40 7.96
CA ASN A 171 -17.41 -9.33 7.39
C ASN A 171 -16.53 -8.18 6.87
N LEU A 172 -15.53 -7.77 7.65
CA LEU A 172 -14.61 -6.71 7.27
C LEU A 172 -13.67 -7.16 6.13
N ARG A 173 -13.19 -8.41 6.13
CA ARG A 173 -12.39 -8.95 5.01
C ARG A 173 -13.18 -8.89 3.70
N THR A 174 -14.44 -9.29 3.75
CA THR A 174 -15.37 -9.24 2.60
C THR A 174 -15.56 -7.80 2.12
N GLU A 175 -15.78 -6.85 3.03
CA GLU A 175 -15.95 -5.43 2.70
C GLU A 175 -14.69 -4.80 2.08
N ILE A 176 -13.52 -5.10 2.65
CA ILE A 176 -12.22 -4.66 2.10
C ILE A 176 -12.00 -5.29 0.73
N SER A 177 -12.36 -6.56 0.52
CA SER A 177 -12.23 -7.23 -0.79
C SER A 177 -13.13 -6.57 -1.85
N LYS A 178 -14.41 -6.35 -1.54
CA LYS A 178 -15.36 -5.69 -2.44
C LYS A 178 -14.93 -4.26 -2.78
N SER A 179 -14.52 -3.48 -1.79
CA SER A 179 -14.05 -2.11 -2.03
C SER A 179 -12.76 -2.07 -2.86
N LYS A 180 -11.90 -3.08 -2.75
CA LYS A 180 -10.68 -3.22 -3.56
C LYS A 180 -10.99 -3.45 -5.04
N GLU A 181 -12.02 -4.21 -5.38
CA GLU A 181 -12.42 -4.46 -6.78
C GLU A 181 -12.75 -3.15 -7.50
N SER A 182 -13.53 -2.28 -6.86
CA SER A 182 -13.87 -0.94 -7.39
C SER A 182 -12.74 0.10 -7.26
N HIS A 183 -11.66 -0.19 -6.53
CA HIS A 183 -10.62 0.79 -6.20
C HIS A 183 -9.93 1.35 -7.44
N SER A 184 -9.56 0.49 -8.39
CA SER A 184 -8.87 0.89 -9.62
C SER A 184 -9.71 1.87 -10.44
N GLU A 185 -11.02 1.71 -10.49
CA GLU A 185 -11.90 2.61 -11.25
C GLU A 185 -12.11 3.94 -10.53
N ILE A 186 -12.32 3.90 -9.21
CA ILE A 186 -12.62 5.10 -8.41
C ILE A 186 -11.36 5.97 -8.26
N VAL A 187 -10.18 5.37 -8.11
CA VAL A 187 -8.94 6.12 -7.82
C VAL A 187 -8.52 7.09 -8.93
N TYR A 188 -8.95 6.83 -10.18
CA TYR A 188 -8.75 7.76 -11.31
C TYR A 188 -9.75 8.91 -11.33
N LYS A 189 -10.93 8.73 -10.73
CA LYS A 189 -11.98 9.76 -10.61
C LYS A 189 -11.71 10.72 -9.44
N VAL A 190 -10.92 10.30 -8.46
CA VAL A 190 -10.52 11.15 -7.33
C VAL A 190 -9.53 12.22 -7.80
N ASP A 191 -9.80 13.47 -7.42
CA ASP A 191 -8.90 14.60 -7.71
C ASP A 191 -7.47 14.33 -7.20
N LYS A 192 -6.49 14.60 -8.07
CA LYS A 192 -5.07 14.30 -7.80
C LYS A 192 -4.55 15.08 -6.58
N SER A 193 -4.99 16.33 -6.41
CA SER A 193 -4.56 17.19 -5.30
C SER A 193 -5.12 16.72 -3.97
N VAL A 194 -6.40 16.33 -3.95
CA VAL A 194 -7.08 15.76 -2.77
C VAL A 194 -6.40 14.46 -2.35
N LYS A 195 -6.18 13.54 -3.30
CA LYS A 195 -5.46 12.29 -3.06
C LYS A 195 -4.08 12.56 -2.47
N LYS A 196 -3.27 13.43 -3.09
CA LYS A 196 -1.93 13.76 -2.60
C LYS A 196 -1.96 14.32 -1.17
N LYS A 197 -2.88 15.25 -0.88
CA LYS A 197 -3.04 15.85 0.44
C LYS A 197 -3.44 14.82 1.50
N PHE A 198 -4.32 13.88 1.16
CA PHE A 198 -4.69 12.77 2.04
C PHE A 198 -3.46 11.93 2.40
N TRP A 199 -2.73 11.45 1.39
CA TRP A 199 -1.51 10.66 1.59
C TRP A 199 -0.46 11.38 2.43
N GLN A 200 -0.18 12.65 2.13
CA GLN A 200 0.77 13.46 2.88
C GLN A 200 0.33 13.67 4.33
N THR A 201 -0.97 13.78 4.58
CA THR A 201 -1.53 13.92 5.92
C THR A 201 -1.29 12.65 6.73
N ILE A 202 -1.55 11.48 6.16
CA ILE A 202 -1.27 10.21 6.82
C ILE A 202 0.23 10.02 7.05
N TRP A 203 1.06 10.29 6.04
CA TRP A 203 2.52 10.19 6.14
C TRP A 203 3.10 11.05 7.26
N ARG A 204 2.75 12.34 7.31
CA ARG A 204 3.17 13.25 8.39
C ARG A 204 2.65 12.81 9.76
N ARG A 205 1.54 12.08 9.82
CA ARG A 205 1.03 11.56 11.08
C ARG A 205 1.86 10.39 11.60
N ILE A 206 2.33 9.53 10.70
CA ILE A 206 3.19 8.38 11.06
C ILE A 206 4.57 8.91 11.50
N HIS A 207 5.19 9.78 10.70
CA HIS A 207 6.60 10.15 10.89
C HIS A 207 6.83 11.53 11.51
N GLY A 208 5.78 12.34 11.69
CA GLY A 208 5.91 13.74 12.10
C GLY A 208 6.31 14.67 10.95
N PRO A 209 6.58 15.95 11.25
CA PRO A 209 7.02 16.94 10.26
C PRO A 209 8.43 16.70 9.70
N ASN A 210 9.24 15.83 10.33
CA ASN A 210 10.60 15.50 9.90
C ASN A 210 10.84 13.98 9.91
N PRO A 211 10.62 13.28 8.78
CA PRO A 211 10.89 11.86 8.66
C PRO A 211 12.39 11.59 8.43
N LEU A 212 13.31 12.04 9.30
CA LEU A 212 14.77 11.72 9.29
C LEU A 212 15.56 11.88 7.97
N PHE A 213 14.94 12.30 6.88
CA PHE A 213 15.50 12.49 5.54
C PHE A 213 14.76 13.67 4.92
N SER A 214 15.10 14.87 5.40
CA SER A 214 14.85 16.09 4.67
C SER A 214 16.15 16.37 3.91
N ASP A 215 16.02 16.40 2.58
CA ASP A 215 17.02 16.63 1.53
C ASP A 215 17.81 15.41 1.03
#